data_AF-T0RFV6-F1
#
_entry.id   AF-T0RFV6-F1
#
_cell.length_a   1.000
_cell.length_b   1.000
_cell.length_c   1.000
_cell.angle_alpha   90.00
_cell.angle_beta   90.00
_cell.angle_gamma   90.00
#
_symmetry.space_group_name_H-M   'P 1'
#
loop_
_entity.id
_entity.type
_entity.pdbx_description
1 polymer ?
#
loop_
_entity_poly.entity_id
_entity_poly.type
_entity_poly.pdbx_seq_one_letter_code
_entity_poly.pdbx_strand_id
1 'polypeptide(L)'
;MNLFYCAVLAFFISFQSFSAEIKITKNIGPLVIVRIDGLDYLLDTGSNANFIDSSSLEALSTKLKRKPELDKFVNTFAGKSKSEGYELSLQVEDFKFGDMETYVMDTQKFNEKLDGINCCAGILGMPFLKKYPLEVNIIEKKVTFSKKLPVTKDLQKFKINIVGKDTITFKCDKFLYRLDTGSEVPVIFHRHIVDKYYLREQMYEQGFSGSGLPFFEVPNLSCSGIKLENIIGTYFYGSSGALTHTEVAGNVGGFILGEHYILNLSKKELYIAKKPMVFKVSSKKFTVRFEEKNKQPGHLSLNSQAKALIVNACAEASDIESCIKKVCEIEKQKICTFKRSGSALDDFTNFYFPLKTADCSLSRVVSELRERPIRYNFCWLKLFEVNHKEAYGDDVELSLPKSFESLKDKVVLRQIENIVHVASDYYCLAKHNRLFNEKDLNAALFPLSIRGMSFSRESLKTYGDWLKTADGKNCNQELIDTYGVGINKKIDKKFTKNNLIVVNPWTILGDGTDHYDLNYRKTLQHELLHAVFSTDKKKREQAKSEWSALSEKEQESFKKAHPSYNFADEDILLREYFSYKYESSEALAK
;
A
#
# COMPACT_ATOMS: atom_id res chain seq x y z
N MET A 1 96.04 -6.37 10.12
CA MET A 1 95.93 -6.34 8.64
C MET A 1 94.93 -7.40 8.23
N ASN A 2 93.80 -6.93 7.67
CA ASN A 2 92.74 -7.62 6.93
C ASN A 2 91.86 -8.67 7.63
N LEU A 3 90.72 -8.15 8.12
CA LEU A 3 89.44 -8.85 8.28
C LEU A 3 88.97 -9.44 6.93
N PHE A 4 88.56 -10.71 6.93
CA PHE A 4 87.70 -11.29 5.90
C PHE A 4 86.24 -11.13 6.35
N TYR A 5 85.55 -10.15 5.75
CA TYR A 5 84.11 -9.96 5.93
C TYR A 5 83.34 -10.91 5.01
N CYS A 6 82.47 -11.72 5.62
CA CYS A 6 81.39 -12.44 4.94
C CYS A 6 80.42 -11.43 4.32
N ALA A 7 80.26 -11.46 2.99
CA ALA A 7 79.15 -10.81 2.32
C ALA A 7 77.94 -11.76 2.31
N VAL A 8 77.11 -11.69 3.35
CA VAL A 8 75.71 -12.15 3.28
C VAL A 8 74.88 -10.95 2.83
N LEU A 9 74.62 -10.88 1.52
CA LEU A 9 73.62 -9.98 0.95
C LEU A 9 72.24 -10.48 1.40
N ALA A 10 71.73 -9.92 2.50
CA ALA A 10 70.32 -9.99 2.84
C ALA A 10 69.56 -9.09 1.84
N PHE A 11 69.01 -9.70 0.79
CA PHE A 11 67.98 -9.10 -0.04
C PHE A 11 66.74 -8.86 0.85
N PHE A 12 66.63 -7.66 1.44
CA PHE A 12 65.36 -7.14 1.91
C PHE A 12 64.49 -6.86 0.69
N ILE A 13 63.76 -7.87 0.22
CA ILE A 13 62.59 -7.64 -0.63
C ILE A 13 61.55 -7.01 0.30
N SER A 14 61.53 -5.68 0.36
CA SER A 14 60.38 -4.97 0.90
C SER A 14 59.18 -5.37 0.04
N PHE A 15 58.30 -6.22 0.57
CA PHE A 15 56.97 -6.35 0.02
C PHE A 15 56.30 -4.98 0.17
N GLN A 16 56.43 -4.12 -0.84
CA GLN A 16 55.66 -2.90 -0.92
C GLN A 16 54.19 -3.33 -0.93
N SER A 17 53.50 -3.08 0.18
CA SER A 17 52.06 -3.18 0.22
C SER A 17 51.52 -2.08 -0.70
N PHE A 18 51.09 -2.46 -1.90
CA PHE A 18 50.41 -1.55 -2.81
C PHE A 18 49.12 -1.06 -2.15
N SER A 19 49.13 0.18 -1.70
CA SER A 19 47.99 0.92 -1.18
C SER A 19 47.88 2.24 -1.92
N ALA A 20 46.66 2.66 -2.25
CA ALA A 20 46.40 3.98 -2.80
C ALA A 20 45.44 4.73 -1.90
N GLU A 21 45.69 6.03 -1.72
CA GLU A 21 44.86 6.90 -0.90
C GLU A 21 44.21 7.97 -1.76
N ILE A 22 42.90 8.16 -1.58
CA ILE A 22 42.18 9.30 -2.14
C ILE A 22 41.61 10.16 -1.03
N LYS A 23 41.70 11.47 -1.21
CA LYS A 23 41.16 12.44 -0.25
C LYS A 23 39.64 12.51 -0.35
N ILE A 24 38.97 12.50 0.80
CA ILE A 24 37.56 12.88 0.94
C ILE A 24 37.52 14.40 0.82
N THR A 25 36.99 14.91 -0.29
CA THR A 25 36.88 16.35 -0.54
C THR A 25 35.83 16.99 0.36
N LYS A 26 34.71 16.28 0.54
CA LYS A 26 33.63 16.68 1.44
C LYS A 26 32.88 15.45 1.94
N ASN A 27 32.32 15.56 3.14
CA ASN A 27 31.29 14.65 3.61
C ASN A 27 30.07 15.43 4.09
N ILE A 28 28.89 14.92 3.81
CA ILE A 28 27.60 15.50 4.23
C ILE A 28 26.90 14.42 5.06
N GLY A 29 27.05 14.52 6.38
CA GLY A 29 26.78 13.37 7.25
C GLY A 29 27.66 12.18 6.83
N PRO A 30 27.07 11.01 6.49
CA PRO A 30 27.80 9.82 6.07
C PRO A 30 28.08 9.77 4.56
N LEU A 31 27.57 10.71 3.77
CA LEU A 31 27.82 10.76 2.33
C LEU A 31 29.28 11.09 2.10
N VAL A 32 29.99 10.25 1.34
CA VAL A 32 31.43 10.40 1.10
C VAL A 32 31.65 10.85 -0.33
N ILE A 33 32.23 12.05 -0.48
CA ILE A 33 32.60 12.62 -1.77
C ILE A 33 34.11 12.58 -1.89
N VAL A 34 34.60 11.97 -2.97
CA VAL A 34 36.02 11.80 -3.26
C VAL A 34 36.39 12.44 -4.57
N ARG A 35 37.65 12.84 -4.71
CA ARG A 35 38.17 13.39 -5.97
C ARG A 35 39.04 12.38 -6.70
N ILE A 36 38.66 12.07 -7.93
CA ILE A 36 39.41 11.19 -8.85
C ILE A 36 39.54 11.94 -10.18
N ASP A 37 40.74 11.99 -10.74
CA ASP A 37 41.04 12.69 -12.00
C ASP A 37 40.50 14.15 -12.03
N GLY A 38 40.54 14.83 -10.89
CA GLY A 38 40.09 16.23 -10.76
C GLY A 38 38.58 16.45 -10.59
N LEU A 39 37.78 15.37 -10.62
CA LEU A 39 36.32 15.42 -10.52
C LEU A 39 35.82 14.79 -9.22
N ASP A 40 34.73 15.33 -8.68
CA ASP A 40 34.14 14.89 -7.41
C ASP A 40 33.02 13.86 -7.65
N TYR A 41 33.11 12.73 -6.94
CA TYR A 41 32.20 11.58 -7.05
C TYR A 41 31.61 11.20 -5.69
N LEU A 42 30.31 10.89 -5.67
CA LEU A 42 29.65 10.29 -4.51
C LEU A 42 29.85 8.77 -4.50
N LEU A 43 30.27 8.20 -3.37
CA LEU A 43 30.35 6.75 -3.17
C LEU A 43 29.02 6.19 -2.65
N ASP A 44 28.38 5.29 -3.43
CA ASP A 44 27.02 4.84 -3.13
C ASP A 44 26.81 3.32 -3.26
N THR A 45 26.74 2.62 -2.13
CA THR A 45 26.38 1.18 -2.11
C THR A 45 24.93 0.90 -2.50
N GLY A 46 24.06 1.92 -2.44
CA GLY A 46 22.68 1.91 -2.91
C GLY A 46 22.57 2.07 -4.42
N SER A 47 23.67 2.27 -5.14
CA SER A 47 23.66 2.30 -6.59
C SER A 47 24.19 0.98 -7.17
N ASN A 48 23.36 0.27 -7.94
CA ASN A 48 23.78 -0.96 -8.64
C ASN A 48 24.55 -0.70 -9.95
N ALA A 49 24.73 0.57 -10.31
CA ALA A 49 25.45 1.01 -11.48
C ALA A 49 26.32 2.24 -11.13
N ASN A 50 27.18 2.65 -12.05
CA ASN A 50 27.78 3.98 -11.97
C ASN A 50 26.90 4.96 -12.75
N PHE A 51 26.87 6.21 -12.31
CA PHE A 51 26.18 7.29 -12.99
C PHE A 51 27.11 8.47 -13.19
N ILE A 52 26.97 9.18 -14.31
CA ILE A 52 27.73 10.38 -14.64
C ILE A 52 26.76 11.50 -15.00
N ASP A 53 27.05 12.70 -14.51
CA ASP A 53 26.30 13.89 -14.86
C ASP A 53 26.53 14.27 -16.33
N SER A 54 25.48 14.72 -17.01
CA SER A 54 25.60 15.14 -18.42
C SER A 54 26.62 16.27 -18.61
N SER A 55 26.76 17.16 -17.63
CA SER A 55 27.75 18.25 -17.65
C SER A 55 29.20 17.76 -17.56
N SER A 56 29.43 16.53 -17.11
CA SER A 56 30.77 15.95 -16.93
C SER A 56 31.23 15.09 -18.10
N LEU A 57 30.38 14.88 -19.11
CA LEU A 57 30.68 14.02 -20.26
C LEU A 57 31.91 14.50 -21.06
N GLU A 58 32.03 15.81 -21.28
CA GLU A 58 33.14 16.39 -22.04
C GLU A 58 34.48 16.21 -21.30
N ALA A 59 34.49 16.54 -20.00
CA ALA A 59 35.65 16.39 -19.13
C ALA A 59 36.13 14.93 -19.02
N LEU A 60 35.22 13.98 -19.18
CA LEU A 60 35.48 12.54 -19.12
C LEU A 60 35.59 11.86 -20.49
N SER A 61 35.65 12.61 -21.59
CA SER A 61 35.66 12.07 -22.96
C SER A 61 36.78 11.06 -23.23
N THR A 62 37.94 11.18 -22.58
CA THR A 62 39.06 10.23 -22.71
C THR A 62 38.90 8.97 -21.84
N LYS A 63 37.96 9.00 -20.90
CA LYS A 63 37.68 7.95 -19.90
C LYS A 63 36.35 7.24 -20.14
N LEU A 64 35.47 7.85 -20.91
CA LEU A 64 34.16 7.35 -21.29
C LEU A 64 34.15 6.89 -22.73
N LYS A 65 33.58 5.71 -22.96
CA LYS A 65 33.32 5.19 -24.29
C LYS A 65 31.82 4.94 -24.45
N ARG A 66 31.18 5.68 -25.35
CA ARG A 66 29.74 5.56 -25.62
C ARG A 66 29.40 4.17 -26.15
N LYS A 67 28.42 3.51 -25.53
CA LYS A 67 27.92 2.17 -25.90
C LYS A 67 26.40 2.15 -26.07
N PRO A 68 25.86 2.41 -27.28
CA PRO A 68 24.42 2.45 -27.54
C PRO A 68 23.68 1.17 -27.12
N GLU A 69 24.36 0.02 -27.17
CA GLU A 69 23.85 -1.27 -26.75
C GLU A 69 23.54 -1.36 -25.24
N LEU A 70 24.13 -0.49 -24.42
CA LEU A 70 23.88 -0.42 -22.98
C LEU A 70 22.70 0.50 -22.62
N ASP A 71 22.16 1.27 -23.57
CA ASP A 71 21.08 2.22 -23.32
C ASP A 71 19.88 1.53 -22.67
N LYS A 72 19.45 2.04 -21.52
CA LYS A 72 18.36 1.43 -20.77
C LYS A 72 17.60 2.45 -19.96
N PHE A 73 16.44 2.01 -19.48
CA PHE A 73 15.74 2.76 -18.46
C PHE A 73 16.35 2.48 -17.09
N VAL A 74 16.70 3.53 -16.37
CA VAL A 74 17.22 3.49 -15.00
C VAL A 74 16.17 4.04 -14.04
N ASN A 75 16.12 3.51 -12.82
CA ASN A 75 15.19 3.97 -11.80
C ASN A 75 15.90 5.02 -10.94
N THR A 76 15.30 6.21 -10.83
CA THR A 76 15.77 7.31 -9.99
C THR A 76 14.76 7.56 -8.85
N PHE A 77 15.06 8.51 -7.97
CA PHE A 77 14.07 9.03 -7.01
C PHE A 77 12.88 9.72 -7.70
N ALA A 78 13.12 10.37 -8.85
CA ALA A 78 12.11 11.05 -9.65
C ALA A 78 11.34 10.13 -10.62
N GLY A 79 11.62 8.82 -10.60
CA GLY A 79 10.99 7.82 -11.46
C GLY A 79 11.94 7.21 -12.48
N LYS A 80 11.39 6.53 -13.47
CA LYS A 80 12.13 5.76 -14.47
C LYS A 80 12.46 6.62 -15.69
N SER A 81 13.74 6.82 -15.99
CA SER A 81 14.22 7.64 -17.12
C SER A 81 15.05 6.80 -18.09
N LYS A 82 14.98 7.12 -19.39
CA LYS A 82 15.88 6.53 -20.38
C LYS A 82 17.24 7.21 -20.26
N SER A 83 18.30 6.42 -20.17
CA SER A 83 19.67 6.89 -19.99
C SER A 83 20.61 6.30 -21.03
N GLU A 84 21.55 7.13 -21.48
CA GLU A 84 22.64 6.72 -22.35
C GLU A 84 23.67 5.88 -21.61
N GLY A 85 24.11 4.79 -22.22
CA GLY A 85 25.10 3.86 -21.66
C GLY A 85 26.53 4.11 -22.15
N TYR A 86 27.48 3.96 -21.24
CA TYR A 86 28.91 4.13 -21.47
C TYR A 86 29.72 3.05 -20.73
N GLU A 87 30.93 2.80 -21.21
CA GLU A 87 32.00 2.17 -20.44
C GLU A 87 32.88 3.26 -19.83
N LEU A 88 33.04 3.24 -18.51
CA LEU A 88 33.90 4.16 -17.76
C LEU A 88 35.17 3.46 -17.31
N SER A 89 36.30 4.10 -17.59
CA SER A 89 37.62 3.70 -17.10
C SER A 89 38.21 4.76 -16.18
N LEU A 90 38.41 4.42 -14.90
CA LEU A 90 39.08 5.28 -13.92
C LEU A 90 40.39 4.65 -13.43
N GLN A 91 41.30 5.48 -12.96
CA GLN A 91 42.55 5.03 -12.33
C GLN A 91 42.77 5.80 -11.03
N VAL A 92 43.10 5.07 -9.97
CA VAL A 92 43.49 5.61 -8.67
C VAL A 92 44.87 5.08 -8.36
N GLU A 93 45.91 5.87 -8.64
CA GLU A 93 47.31 5.44 -8.61
C GLU A 93 47.49 4.10 -9.37
N ASP A 94 47.88 3.03 -8.70
CA ASP A 94 48.09 1.70 -9.31
C ASP A 94 46.80 0.87 -9.46
N PHE A 95 45.66 1.35 -8.96
CA PHE A 95 44.38 0.65 -9.01
C PHE A 95 43.58 1.06 -10.24
N LYS A 96 43.36 0.10 -11.15
CA LYS A 96 42.67 0.32 -12.42
C LYS A 96 41.22 -0.16 -12.39
N PHE A 97 40.30 0.75 -12.66
CA PHE A 97 38.86 0.52 -12.76
C PHE A 97 38.40 0.63 -14.21
N GLY A 98 38.80 -0.33 -15.06
CA GLY A 98 38.41 -0.36 -16.48
C GLY A 98 37.00 -0.91 -16.73
N ASP A 99 36.43 -0.47 -17.86
CA ASP A 99 35.23 -0.97 -18.55
C ASP A 99 33.98 -1.13 -17.66
N MET A 100 33.76 -0.19 -16.75
CA MET A 100 32.59 -0.22 -15.87
C MET A 100 31.36 0.33 -16.58
N GLU A 101 30.29 -0.47 -16.66
CA GLU A 101 28.98 0.00 -17.16
C GLU A 101 28.50 1.21 -16.35
N THR A 102 28.21 2.29 -17.07
CA THR A 102 27.91 3.62 -16.53
C THR A 102 26.80 4.27 -17.33
N TYR A 103 25.93 5.04 -16.67
CA TYR A 103 24.78 5.67 -17.31
C TYR A 103 24.73 7.17 -17.06
N VAL A 104 24.22 7.92 -18.04
CA VAL A 104 23.99 9.36 -17.87
C VAL A 104 22.73 9.60 -17.07
N MET A 105 22.83 10.43 -16.04
CA MET A 105 21.73 10.84 -15.17
C MET A 105 22.07 12.19 -14.56
N ASP A 106 21.06 12.99 -14.23
CA ASP A 106 21.27 14.15 -13.36
C ASP A 106 21.73 13.67 -11.98
N THR A 107 22.95 14.06 -11.60
CA THR A 107 23.54 13.70 -10.31
C THR A 107 23.83 14.92 -9.44
N GLN A 108 23.28 16.09 -9.79
CA GLN A 108 23.37 17.31 -9.01
C GLN A 108 22.50 17.20 -7.75
N LYS A 109 23.08 16.64 -6.70
CA LYS A 109 22.41 16.39 -5.42
C LYS A 109 22.68 17.50 -4.40
N PHE A 110 23.82 18.17 -4.51
CA PHE A 110 24.30 19.13 -3.51
C PHE A 110 24.40 20.53 -4.09
N ASN A 111 24.12 21.53 -3.27
CA ASN A 111 24.30 22.92 -3.66
C ASN A 111 25.26 23.64 -2.71
N GLU A 112 26.04 24.57 -3.27
CA GLU A 112 27.08 25.29 -2.53
C GLU A 112 26.53 26.01 -1.28
N LYS A 113 25.31 26.56 -1.37
CA LYS A 113 24.72 27.36 -0.30
C LYS A 113 24.35 26.54 0.94
N LEU A 114 23.80 25.35 0.76
CA LEU A 114 23.33 24.50 1.86
C LEU A 114 24.40 23.50 2.30
N ASP A 115 25.14 22.96 1.35
CA ASP A 115 26.03 21.82 1.57
C ASP A 115 27.51 22.22 1.58
N GLY A 116 27.83 23.43 1.11
CA GLY A 116 29.20 23.90 0.94
C GLY A 116 30.00 23.06 -0.05
N ILE A 117 29.30 22.51 -1.05
CA ILE A 117 29.84 21.91 -2.26
C ILE A 117 28.74 21.90 -3.35
N ASN A 118 29.10 22.22 -4.59
CA ASN A 118 28.26 22.00 -5.77
C ASN A 118 28.73 20.72 -6.49
N CYS A 119 28.00 19.62 -6.33
CA CYS A 119 28.44 18.27 -6.73
C CYS A 119 27.24 17.38 -7.10
N CYS A 120 27.39 16.39 -7.99
CA CYS A 120 28.65 15.73 -8.36
C CYS A 120 28.85 15.48 -9.87
N ALA A 121 30.09 15.14 -10.26
CA ALA A 121 30.39 14.66 -11.61
C ALA A 121 29.78 13.27 -11.87
N GLY A 122 29.49 12.53 -10.80
CA GLY A 122 28.76 11.28 -10.87
C GLY A 122 28.63 10.56 -9.53
N ILE A 123 28.00 9.39 -9.59
CA ILE A 123 27.85 8.43 -8.50
C ILE A 123 28.63 7.17 -8.85
N LEU A 124 29.57 6.78 -7.99
CA LEU A 124 30.32 5.52 -8.10
C LEU A 124 29.64 4.46 -7.23
N GLY A 125 28.96 3.54 -7.90
CA GLY A 125 28.17 2.48 -7.28
C GLY A 125 28.92 1.17 -7.12
N MET A 126 28.14 0.09 -6.98
CA MET A 126 28.65 -1.26 -6.78
C MET A 126 29.70 -1.73 -7.81
N PRO A 127 29.65 -1.39 -9.12
CA PRO A 127 30.71 -1.76 -10.06
C PRO A 127 32.09 -1.23 -9.67
N PHE A 128 32.17 -0.03 -9.12
CA PHE A 128 33.40 0.56 -8.61
C PHE A 128 33.75 -0.01 -7.21
N LEU A 129 32.79 0.04 -6.28
CA LEU A 129 33.00 -0.29 -4.86
C LEU A 129 33.35 -1.76 -4.61
N LYS A 130 32.91 -2.68 -5.47
CA LYS A 130 33.18 -4.13 -5.28
C LYS A 130 34.53 -4.59 -5.82
N LYS A 131 35.19 -3.78 -6.64
CA LYS A 131 36.38 -4.21 -7.40
C LYS A 131 37.59 -4.45 -6.52
N TYR A 132 37.83 -3.57 -5.56
CA TYR A 132 38.95 -3.65 -4.62
C TYR A 132 38.45 -3.41 -3.20
N PRO A 133 39.11 -4.01 -2.18
CA PRO A 133 38.86 -3.64 -0.80
C PRO A 133 39.18 -2.16 -0.58
N LEU A 134 38.28 -1.45 0.09
CA LEU A 134 38.48 -0.05 0.46
C LEU A 134 38.14 0.19 1.93
N GLU A 135 38.92 1.04 2.57
CA GLU A 135 38.71 1.57 3.91
C GLU A 135 38.30 3.03 3.79
N VAL A 136 37.23 3.42 4.47
CA VAL A 136 36.78 4.80 4.55
C VAL A 136 37.01 5.29 5.97
N ASN A 137 37.78 6.37 6.12
CA ASN A 137 38.00 7.05 7.38
C ASN A 137 37.61 8.52 7.22
N ILE A 138 36.41 8.86 7.69
CA ILE A 138 35.83 10.20 7.58
C ILE A 138 36.59 11.21 8.46
N ILE A 139 37.06 10.76 9.63
CA ILE A 139 37.83 11.59 10.57
C ILE A 139 39.15 12.03 9.93
N GLU A 140 39.87 11.09 9.31
CA GLU A 140 41.12 11.35 8.59
C GLU A 140 40.90 11.92 7.17
N LYS A 141 39.63 12.05 6.75
CA LYS A 141 39.24 12.53 5.41
C LYS A 141 39.92 11.77 4.27
N LYS A 142 39.98 10.45 4.37
CA LYS A 142 40.63 9.61 3.34
C LYS A 142 39.86 8.32 3.07
N VAL A 143 40.03 7.82 1.84
CA VAL A 143 39.64 6.47 1.44
C VAL A 143 40.90 5.75 0.96
N THR A 144 41.17 4.58 1.51
CA THR A 144 42.37 3.79 1.23
C THR A 144 41.99 2.50 0.51
N PHE A 145 42.54 2.28 -0.68
CA PHE A 145 42.45 1.02 -1.42
C PHE A 145 43.68 0.18 -1.12
N SER A 146 43.49 -1.11 -0.84
CA SER A 146 44.60 -2.04 -0.64
C SER A 146 44.18 -3.47 -0.97
N LYS A 147 45.13 -4.28 -1.46
CA LYS A 147 44.92 -5.73 -1.61
C LYS A 147 44.64 -6.42 -0.26
N LYS A 148 45.13 -5.85 0.84
CA LYS A 148 44.94 -6.34 2.20
C LYS A 148 44.81 -5.17 3.16
N LEU A 149 43.59 -4.95 3.68
CA LEU A 149 43.32 -3.94 4.67
C LEU A 149 43.43 -4.52 6.08
N PRO A 150 44.19 -3.90 6.99
CA PRO A 150 44.25 -4.34 8.38
C PRO A 150 42.94 -4.02 9.09
N VAL A 151 42.32 -5.02 9.73
CA VAL A 151 41.14 -4.79 10.58
C VAL A 151 41.63 -4.34 11.95
N THR A 152 41.31 -3.12 12.35
CA THR A 152 41.64 -2.57 13.66
C THR A 152 40.68 -3.10 14.74
N LYS A 153 41.06 -2.99 16.03
CA LYS A 153 40.24 -3.45 17.16
C LYS A 153 38.93 -2.65 17.36
N ASP A 154 38.86 -1.47 16.74
CA ASP A 154 37.73 -0.55 16.82
C ASP A 154 36.65 -0.87 15.78
N LEU A 155 37.00 -1.69 14.79
CA LEU A 155 36.09 -2.22 13.79
C LEU A 155 35.56 -3.59 14.21
N GLN A 156 34.30 -3.84 13.87
CA GLN A 156 33.65 -5.13 14.08
C GLN A 156 33.05 -5.63 12.77
N LYS A 157 33.05 -6.96 12.59
CA LYS A 157 32.49 -7.59 11.40
C LYS A 157 30.96 -7.46 11.40
N PHE A 158 30.41 -6.92 10.31
CA PHE A 158 28.98 -6.81 10.07
C PHE A 158 28.53 -7.85 9.06
N LYS A 159 27.51 -8.64 9.42
CA LYS A 159 27.05 -9.73 8.55
C LYS A 159 26.15 -9.17 7.46
N ILE A 160 26.58 -9.33 6.21
CA ILE A 160 25.83 -8.93 5.01
C ILE A 160 25.61 -10.12 4.09
N ASN A 161 24.63 -9.99 3.22
CA ASN A 161 24.44 -10.79 2.02
C ASN A 161 24.49 -9.87 0.81
N ILE A 162 24.95 -10.39 -0.33
CA ILE A 162 24.85 -9.71 -1.62
C ILE A 162 23.92 -10.55 -2.49
N VAL A 163 22.79 -9.98 -2.90
CA VAL A 163 21.70 -10.67 -3.63
C VAL A 163 21.35 -9.93 -4.92
N GLY A 164 20.82 -10.67 -5.91
CA GLY A 164 20.38 -10.09 -7.18
C GLY A 164 21.46 -9.29 -7.91
N LYS A 165 21.13 -8.06 -8.32
CA LYS A 165 22.04 -7.10 -8.99
C LYS A 165 22.95 -6.39 -7.98
N ASP A 166 23.80 -7.15 -7.30
CA ASP A 166 24.76 -6.65 -6.31
C ASP A 166 24.15 -5.85 -5.14
N THR A 167 22.92 -6.20 -4.73
CA THR A 167 22.27 -5.49 -3.61
C THR A 167 22.78 -6.01 -2.28
N ILE A 168 23.39 -5.14 -1.47
CA ILE A 168 23.83 -5.46 -0.11
C ILE A 168 22.63 -5.46 0.82
N THR A 169 22.34 -6.59 1.45
CA THR A 169 21.26 -6.76 2.41
C THR A 169 21.75 -7.29 3.74
N PHE A 170 21.05 -6.96 4.82
CA PHE A 170 21.34 -7.45 6.15
C PHE A 170 20.08 -7.48 7.00
N LYS A 171 20.06 -8.36 8.01
CA LYS A 171 18.92 -8.54 8.89
C LYS A 171 19.16 -7.84 10.22
N CYS A 172 18.15 -7.09 10.67
CA CYS A 172 18.08 -6.52 12.01
C CYS A 172 16.76 -6.96 12.64
N ASP A 173 16.82 -7.72 13.73
CA ASP A 173 15.64 -8.33 14.35
C ASP A 173 14.71 -8.99 13.31
N LYS A 174 13.53 -8.40 13.07
CA LYS A 174 12.52 -8.86 12.11
C LYS A 174 12.55 -8.17 10.74
N PHE A 175 13.42 -7.18 10.56
CA PHE A 175 13.53 -6.40 9.33
C PHE A 175 14.71 -6.87 8.49
N LEU A 176 14.48 -7.03 7.19
CA LEU A 176 15.54 -7.18 6.19
C LEU A 176 15.77 -5.81 5.56
N TYR A 177 16.98 -5.27 5.64
CA TYR A 177 17.33 -3.96 5.11
C TYR A 177 18.29 -4.06 3.94
N ARG A 178 18.31 -3.01 3.12
CA ARG A 178 19.32 -2.75 2.11
C ARG A 178 20.28 -1.67 2.58
N LEU A 179 21.59 -1.84 2.36
CA LEU A 179 22.58 -0.79 2.64
C LEU A 179 22.68 0.21 1.47
N ASP A 180 22.51 1.49 1.77
CA ASP A 180 22.43 2.59 0.82
C ASP A 180 23.25 3.78 1.34
N THR A 181 24.57 3.80 1.11
CA THR A 181 25.42 4.91 1.59
C THR A 181 25.14 6.24 0.88
N GLY A 182 24.39 6.24 -0.24
CA GLY A 182 23.87 7.43 -0.90
C GLY A 182 22.67 8.07 -0.20
N SER A 183 22.12 7.44 0.85
CA SER A 183 21.02 7.99 1.67
C SER A 183 21.51 8.93 2.78
N GLU A 184 20.87 10.10 2.86
CA GLU A 184 21.09 11.13 3.89
C GLU A 184 20.39 10.85 5.22
N VAL A 185 19.54 9.83 5.28
CA VAL A 185 18.78 9.47 6.47
C VAL A 185 19.22 8.09 6.94
N PRO A 186 19.30 7.84 8.27
CA PRO A 186 19.73 6.55 8.79
C PRO A 186 18.85 5.40 8.33
N VAL A 187 17.51 5.55 8.36
CA VAL A 187 16.58 4.53 7.86
C VAL A 187 15.44 5.17 7.07
N ILE A 188 15.17 4.64 5.88
CA ILE A 188 14.01 4.96 5.06
C ILE A 188 13.16 3.70 4.92
N PHE A 189 12.00 3.66 5.57
CA PHE A 189 11.07 2.53 5.47
C PHE A 189 10.29 2.56 4.16
N HIS A 190 10.12 1.39 3.56
CA HIS A 190 9.35 1.22 2.34
C HIS A 190 7.85 1.15 2.62
N ARG A 191 7.05 1.52 1.59
CA ARG A 191 5.59 1.62 1.67
C ARG A 191 4.90 0.43 2.34
N HIS A 192 5.29 -0.80 2.00
CA HIS A 192 4.64 -1.99 2.59
C HIS A 192 4.91 -2.13 4.10
N ILE A 193 6.04 -1.65 4.62
CA ILE A 193 6.30 -1.62 6.06
C ILE A 193 5.54 -0.47 6.72
N VAL A 194 5.55 0.71 6.10
CA VAL A 194 4.75 1.85 6.55
C VAL A 194 3.29 1.43 6.72
N ASP A 195 2.75 0.74 5.72
CA ASP A 195 1.38 0.24 5.74
C ASP A 195 1.18 -0.93 6.72
N LYS A 196 2.14 -1.86 6.82
CA LYS A 196 2.05 -3.02 7.74
C LYS A 196 1.97 -2.59 9.21
N TYR A 197 2.72 -1.55 9.58
CA TYR A 197 2.79 -1.06 10.95
C TYR A 197 2.04 0.25 11.16
N TYR A 198 1.27 0.72 10.19
CA TYR A 198 0.49 1.96 10.28
C TYR A 198 1.33 3.15 10.75
N LEU A 199 2.59 3.23 10.30
CA LEU A 199 3.55 4.22 10.83
C LEU A 199 3.02 5.63 10.59
N ARG A 200 2.46 5.84 9.39
CA ARG A 200 1.87 7.12 8.99
C ARG A 200 0.79 7.55 9.98
N GLU A 201 -0.14 6.65 10.29
CA GLU A 201 -1.28 6.87 11.18
C GLU A 201 -0.82 7.16 12.60
N GLN A 202 0.14 6.38 13.12
CA GLN A 202 0.74 6.64 14.44
C GLN A 202 1.31 8.05 14.54
N MET A 203 1.95 8.56 13.48
CA MET A 203 2.48 9.93 13.45
C MET A 203 1.39 10.99 13.32
N TYR A 204 0.32 10.71 12.56
CA TYR A 204 -0.86 11.56 12.48
C TYR A 204 -1.54 11.76 13.84
N GLU A 205 -1.72 10.68 14.61
CA GLU A 205 -2.27 10.74 15.98
C GLU A 205 -1.41 11.63 16.91
N GLN A 206 -0.14 11.79 16.58
CA GLN A 206 0.79 12.66 17.27
C GLN A 206 0.91 14.06 16.64
N GLY A 207 0.04 14.42 15.69
CA GLY A 207 -0.04 15.75 15.09
C GLY A 207 0.90 15.99 13.89
N PHE A 208 1.34 14.94 13.19
CA PHE A 208 1.89 15.11 11.85
C PHE A 208 0.76 15.49 10.88
N SER A 209 0.94 16.47 9.99
CA SER A 209 -0.10 16.93 9.05
C SER A 209 0.13 16.49 7.60
N GLY A 210 1.24 15.81 7.30
CA GLY A 210 1.58 15.33 5.94
C GLY A 210 2.39 16.27 5.08
N SER A 211 2.60 17.50 5.51
CA SER A 211 3.57 18.41 4.88
C SER A 211 4.99 18.07 5.36
N GLY A 212 5.91 17.81 4.42
CA GLY A 212 7.32 17.52 4.69
C GLY A 212 7.61 16.05 5.04
N LEU A 213 8.87 15.76 5.39
CA LEU A 213 9.31 14.40 5.75
C LEU A 213 9.07 14.13 7.25
N PRO A 214 8.33 13.06 7.60
CA PRO A 214 8.13 12.70 8.99
C PRO A 214 9.35 11.93 9.52
N PHE A 215 9.88 12.35 10.66
CA PHE A 215 10.97 11.64 11.34
C PHE A 215 10.47 11.00 12.62
N PHE A 216 10.90 9.77 12.87
CA PHE A 216 10.48 9.01 14.05
C PHE A 216 11.62 8.20 14.61
N GLU A 217 11.53 7.90 15.90
CA GLU A 217 12.51 7.06 16.58
C GLU A 217 12.18 5.59 16.33
N VAL A 218 13.13 4.87 15.72
CA VAL A 218 13.06 3.42 15.58
C VAL A 218 13.60 2.80 16.87
N PRO A 219 12.75 2.14 17.67
CA PRO A 219 13.19 1.56 18.94
C PRO A 219 14.16 0.42 18.67
N ASN A 220 15.30 0.46 19.37
CA ASN A 220 16.36 -0.54 19.50
C ASN A 220 16.37 -1.64 18.44
N LEU A 221 17.23 -1.51 17.42
CA LEU A 221 17.49 -2.58 16.46
C LEU A 221 18.72 -3.40 16.84
N SER A 222 18.65 -4.72 16.73
CA SER A 222 19.82 -5.61 16.82
C SER A 222 20.19 -6.15 15.44
N CYS A 223 21.33 -5.69 14.92
CA CYS A 223 21.84 -6.04 13.60
C CYS A 223 23.16 -6.80 13.77
N SER A 224 23.19 -8.11 13.48
CA SER A 224 24.42 -8.91 13.58
C SER A 224 25.14 -8.81 14.95
N GLY A 225 24.38 -8.69 16.05
CA GLY A 225 24.93 -8.52 17.40
C GLY A 225 25.24 -7.07 17.80
N ILE A 226 25.06 -6.10 16.89
CA ILE A 226 25.20 -4.67 17.16
C ILE A 226 23.85 -4.10 17.56
N LYS A 227 23.82 -3.43 18.72
CA LYS A 227 22.64 -2.69 19.17
C LYS A 227 22.68 -1.27 18.62
N LEU A 228 21.62 -0.89 17.91
CA LEU A 228 21.39 0.44 17.38
C LEU A 228 20.23 1.05 18.17
N GLU A 229 20.56 1.91 19.13
CA GLU A 229 19.59 2.52 20.03
C GLU A 229 19.04 3.81 19.41
N ASN A 230 17.71 3.94 19.40
CA ASN A 230 16.96 5.14 19.00
C ASN A 230 17.42 5.78 17.67
N ILE A 231 17.66 4.96 16.65
CA ILE A 231 18.01 5.47 15.33
C ILE A 231 16.81 6.20 14.72
N ILE A 232 17.08 7.24 13.94
CA ILE A 232 16.03 8.01 13.30
C ILE A 232 15.62 7.34 11.99
N GLY A 233 14.33 7.06 11.86
CA GLY A 233 13.68 6.59 10.65
C GLY A 233 12.82 7.67 10.00
N THR A 234 12.58 7.49 8.70
CA THR A 234 11.57 8.23 7.93
C THR A 234 10.93 7.31 6.90
N TYR A 235 10.00 7.83 6.10
CA TYR A 235 9.48 7.18 4.90
C TYR A 235 9.12 8.21 3.83
N PHE A 236 9.07 7.76 2.57
CA PHE A 236 8.52 8.53 1.45
C PHE A 236 7.26 7.85 0.93
N TYR A 237 6.17 8.60 0.85
CA TYR A 237 4.83 8.08 0.54
C TYR A 237 4.31 8.74 -0.73
N GLY A 238 4.85 8.37 -1.89
CA GLY A 238 4.41 8.93 -3.18
C GLY A 238 5.27 8.58 -4.40
N SER A 239 6.53 8.19 -4.22
CA SER A 239 7.43 7.86 -5.32
C SER A 239 7.48 6.35 -5.60
N SER A 240 7.08 5.93 -6.81
CA SER A 240 7.47 4.64 -7.38
C SER A 240 8.89 4.70 -7.93
N GLY A 241 9.76 3.71 -7.66
CA GLY A 241 11.14 3.72 -8.18
C GLY A 241 12.18 3.12 -7.24
N ALA A 242 13.33 3.80 -7.10
CA ALA A 242 14.49 3.32 -6.30
C ALA A 242 14.21 3.12 -4.79
N LEU A 243 13.09 3.67 -4.30
CA LEU A 243 12.60 3.54 -2.91
C LEU A 243 11.48 2.49 -2.75
N THR A 244 11.16 1.73 -3.80
CA THR A 244 10.10 0.72 -3.76
C THR A 244 10.66 -0.67 -4.01
N HIS A 245 11.03 -1.35 -2.92
CA HIS A 245 11.34 -2.78 -2.93
C HIS A 245 10.38 -3.50 -1.98
N THR A 246 9.66 -4.49 -2.46
CA THR A 246 8.75 -5.32 -1.64
C THR A 246 9.49 -6.39 -0.83
N GLU A 247 10.74 -6.68 -1.19
CA GLU A 247 11.55 -7.74 -0.58
C GLU A 247 12.30 -7.28 0.69
N VAL A 248 12.53 -5.97 0.85
CA VAL A 248 13.26 -5.41 2.00
C VAL A 248 12.42 -4.34 2.69
N ALA A 249 12.52 -4.28 4.01
CA ALA A 249 11.77 -3.36 4.86
C ALA A 249 12.07 -1.87 4.59
N GLY A 250 13.29 -1.57 4.13
CA GLY A 250 13.74 -0.22 3.88
C GLY A 250 15.20 -0.14 3.46
N ASN A 251 15.64 1.07 3.13
CA ASN A 251 17.03 1.41 2.90
C ASN A 251 17.64 1.97 4.19
N VAL A 252 18.91 1.62 4.45
CA VAL A 252 19.68 2.10 5.60
C VAL A 252 20.88 2.89 5.10
N GLY A 253 20.98 4.14 5.54
CA GLY A 253 22.05 5.08 5.20
C GLY A 253 23.41 4.70 5.77
N GLY A 254 24.46 5.40 5.31
CA GLY A 254 25.83 5.18 5.80
C GLY A 254 26.04 5.48 7.29
N PHE A 255 25.09 6.11 7.98
CA PHE A 255 25.15 6.37 9.43
C PHE A 255 25.43 5.11 10.26
N ILE A 256 24.87 3.97 9.84
CA ILE A 256 25.07 2.69 10.54
C ILE A 256 26.52 2.22 10.51
N LEU A 257 27.29 2.62 9.48
CA LEU A 257 28.68 2.20 9.30
C LEU A 257 29.64 2.91 10.27
N GLY A 258 29.23 4.05 10.82
CA GLY A 258 30.09 4.91 11.63
C GLY A 258 31.08 5.73 10.78
N GLU A 259 31.96 6.45 11.45
CA GLU A 259 32.95 7.34 10.80
C GLU A 259 34.16 6.58 10.21
N HIS A 260 34.25 5.28 10.49
CA HIS A 260 35.33 4.40 10.04
C HIS A 260 34.78 3.02 9.69
N TYR A 261 34.99 2.58 8.44
CA TYR A 261 34.52 1.28 7.97
C TYR A 261 35.37 0.72 6.82
N ILE A 262 35.29 -0.60 6.60
CA ILE A 262 35.96 -1.32 5.52
C ILE A 262 34.93 -2.07 4.67
N LEU A 263 34.92 -1.79 3.37
CA LEU A 263 34.17 -2.55 2.37
C LEU A 263 35.11 -3.54 1.67
N ASN A 264 34.92 -4.83 1.90
CA ASN A 264 35.59 -5.90 1.16
C ASN A 264 34.53 -6.80 0.50
N LEU A 265 33.81 -6.19 -0.44
CA LEU A 265 32.57 -6.73 -1.00
C LEU A 265 32.80 -7.95 -1.90
N SER A 266 33.98 -8.07 -2.52
CA SER A 266 34.37 -9.27 -3.28
C SER A 266 34.42 -10.53 -2.41
N LYS A 267 34.73 -10.38 -1.12
CA LYS A 267 34.68 -11.44 -0.11
C LYS A 267 33.40 -11.42 0.74
N LYS A 268 32.45 -10.55 0.42
CA LYS A 268 31.21 -10.32 1.19
C LYS A 268 31.48 -9.95 2.66
N GLU A 269 32.55 -9.19 2.89
CA GLU A 269 32.91 -8.73 4.23
C GLU A 269 32.72 -7.23 4.35
N LEU A 270 32.08 -6.83 5.44
CA LEU A 270 31.91 -5.45 5.85
C LEU A 270 32.37 -5.34 7.30
N TYR A 271 33.22 -4.37 7.61
CA TYR A 271 33.63 -4.05 8.97
C TYR A 271 33.24 -2.61 9.27
N ILE A 272 32.61 -2.37 10.41
CA ILE A 272 32.07 -1.05 10.77
C ILE A 272 32.49 -0.65 12.17
N ALA A 273 32.39 0.64 12.48
CA ALA A 273 32.63 1.12 13.84
C ALA A 273 31.60 0.53 14.83
N LYS A 274 31.99 0.46 16.11
CA LYS A 274 31.09 -0.01 17.18
C LYS A 274 29.89 0.89 17.44
N LYS A 275 29.99 2.16 17.06
CA LYS A 275 28.97 3.18 17.27
C LYS A 275 28.56 3.79 15.92
N PRO A 276 27.25 3.93 15.65
CA PRO A 276 26.78 4.63 14.45
C PRO A 276 27.06 6.13 14.55
N MET A 277 27.06 6.81 13.41
CA MET A 277 27.12 8.27 13.37
C MET A 277 25.85 8.89 13.94
N VAL A 278 25.97 10.05 14.58
CA VAL A 278 24.82 10.78 15.13
C VAL A 278 24.08 11.49 14.01
N PHE A 279 22.78 11.24 13.89
CA PHE A 279 21.88 12.01 13.04
C PHE A 279 20.98 12.93 13.87
N LYS A 280 20.94 14.21 13.53
CA LYS A 280 20.11 15.21 14.19
C LYS A 280 19.06 15.73 13.23
N VAL A 281 17.81 15.75 13.68
CA VAL A 281 16.71 16.41 12.98
C VAL A 281 16.23 17.59 13.80
N SER A 282 16.01 18.72 13.13
CA SER A 282 15.45 19.93 13.74
C SER A 282 13.92 19.88 13.85
N SER A 283 13.29 18.98 13.10
CA SER A 283 11.85 18.78 13.10
C SER A 283 11.38 17.93 14.29
N LYS A 284 10.07 18.00 14.56
CA LYS A 284 9.40 17.15 15.54
C LYS A 284 9.67 15.67 15.21
N LYS A 285 10.12 14.93 16.22
CA LYS A 285 10.23 13.47 16.15
C LYS A 285 8.96 12.84 16.68
N PHE A 286 8.51 11.80 16.00
CA PHE A 286 7.37 11.00 16.41
C PHE A 286 7.83 9.69 17.04
N THR A 287 7.04 9.16 17.96
CA THR A 287 7.27 7.85 18.55
C THR A 287 6.48 6.81 17.78
N VAL A 288 7.11 5.70 17.40
CA VAL A 288 6.39 4.60 16.73
C VAL A 288 6.54 3.30 17.51
N ARG A 289 5.54 2.45 17.40
CA ARG A 289 5.52 1.10 17.93
C ARG A 289 5.47 0.13 16.75
N PHE A 290 6.44 -0.77 16.73
CA PHE A 290 6.50 -1.87 15.77
C PHE A 290 5.89 -3.16 16.32
N GLU A 291 5.20 -3.13 17.46
CA GLU A 291 4.48 -4.30 17.95
C GLU A 291 3.31 -4.61 17.00
N GLU A 292 3.01 -5.89 16.77
CA GLU A 292 1.70 -6.30 16.22
C GLU A 292 0.63 -6.07 17.29
N LYS A 293 0.48 -4.82 17.75
CA LYS A 293 -0.60 -4.45 18.65
C LYS A 293 -1.74 -3.96 17.80
N ASN A 294 -2.78 -4.80 17.80
CA ASN A 294 -4.17 -4.53 17.51
C ASN A 294 -4.36 -3.38 16.53
N LYS A 295 -4.66 -3.77 15.28
CA LYS A 295 -5.59 -3.04 14.42
C LYS A 295 -6.50 -2.22 15.33
N GLN A 296 -6.55 -0.89 15.19
CA GLN A 296 -7.85 -0.28 15.45
C GLN A 296 -8.77 -1.04 14.50
N PRO A 297 -9.63 -1.93 15.01
CA PRO A 297 -10.34 -2.85 14.13
C PRO A 297 -11.23 -1.97 13.28
N GLY A 298 -11.02 -2.04 11.96
CA GLY A 298 -11.77 -1.30 10.96
C GLY A 298 -11.91 0.20 11.18
N HIS A 299 -12.57 0.85 10.23
CA HIS A 299 -12.81 2.27 10.32
C HIS A 299 -14.18 2.65 9.73
N LEU A 300 -15.06 3.27 10.52
CA LEU A 300 -16.40 3.66 10.07
C LEU A 300 -16.37 4.59 8.84
N SER A 301 -15.27 5.32 8.65
CA SER A 301 -15.06 6.15 7.47
C SER A 301 -14.98 5.37 6.14
N LEU A 302 -14.81 4.05 6.17
CA LEU A 302 -14.96 3.20 4.99
C LEU A 302 -16.36 3.28 4.41
N ASN A 303 -17.39 3.50 5.23
CA ASN A 303 -18.75 3.68 4.75
C ASN A 303 -18.91 5.00 4.00
N SER A 304 -18.28 6.07 4.48
CA SER A 304 -18.26 7.35 3.74
C SER A 304 -17.49 7.24 2.43
N GLN A 305 -16.39 6.46 2.41
CA GLN A 305 -15.66 6.16 1.18
C GLN A 305 -16.52 5.34 0.22
N ALA A 306 -17.26 4.35 0.72
CA ALA A 306 -18.21 3.56 -0.04
C ALA A 306 -19.30 4.44 -0.68
N LYS A 307 -19.93 5.33 0.11
CA LYS A 307 -20.89 6.33 -0.41
C LYS A 307 -20.24 7.21 -1.50
N ALA A 308 -19.02 7.68 -1.27
CA ALA A 308 -18.30 8.51 -2.25
C ALA A 308 -18.08 7.78 -3.58
N LEU A 309 -17.72 6.48 -3.53
CA LEU A 309 -17.53 5.65 -4.71
C LEU A 309 -18.84 5.39 -5.45
N ILE A 310 -19.94 5.11 -4.74
CA ILE A 310 -21.27 4.96 -5.34
C ILE A 310 -21.71 6.24 -6.04
N VAL A 311 -21.54 7.39 -5.38
CA VAL A 311 -21.92 8.69 -5.96
C VAL A 311 -21.03 9.01 -7.17
N ASN A 312 -19.75 8.68 -7.11
CA ASN A 312 -18.87 8.84 -8.26
C ASN A 312 -19.32 7.96 -9.43
N ALA A 313 -19.68 6.69 -9.20
CA ALA A 313 -20.22 5.80 -10.23
C ALA A 313 -21.55 6.33 -10.80
N CYS A 314 -22.46 6.80 -9.94
CA CYS A 314 -23.68 7.47 -10.37
C CYS A 314 -23.38 8.67 -11.28
N ALA A 315 -22.39 9.48 -10.91
CA ALA A 315 -22.00 10.68 -11.65
C ALA A 315 -21.30 10.39 -13.00
N GLU A 316 -20.92 9.14 -13.26
CA GLU A 316 -20.47 8.69 -14.58
C GLU A 316 -21.65 8.43 -15.53
N ALA A 317 -22.80 8.02 -14.98
CA ALA A 317 -24.01 7.72 -15.73
C ALA A 317 -25.03 8.89 -15.77
N SER A 318 -24.99 9.78 -14.79
CA SER A 318 -25.89 10.94 -14.64
C SER A 318 -25.13 12.15 -14.09
N ASP A 319 -25.76 13.31 -13.99
CA ASP A 319 -25.06 14.47 -13.40
C ASP A 319 -24.95 14.36 -11.86
N ILE A 320 -23.84 14.89 -11.32
CA ILE A 320 -23.56 14.81 -9.87
C ILE A 320 -24.64 15.47 -9.01
N GLU A 321 -25.30 16.52 -9.48
CA GLU A 321 -26.33 17.21 -8.71
C GLU A 321 -27.57 16.32 -8.54
N SER A 322 -27.99 15.63 -9.61
CA SER A 322 -29.03 14.61 -9.57
C SER A 322 -28.67 13.45 -8.63
N CYS A 323 -27.42 12.97 -8.69
CA CYS A 323 -26.94 11.93 -7.78
C CYS A 323 -27.01 12.38 -6.30
N ILE A 324 -26.54 13.59 -5.98
CA ILE A 324 -26.60 14.14 -4.61
C ILE A 324 -28.04 14.37 -4.15
N LYS A 325 -28.94 14.84 -5.03
CA LYS A 325 -30.38 14.93 -4.73
C LYS A 325 -30.96 13.56 -4.39
N LYS A 326 -30.62 12.53 -5.17
CA LYS A 326 -31.09 11.16 -4.92
C LYS A 326 -30.55 10.59 -3.62
N VAL A 327 -29.30 10.88 -3.29
CA VAL A 327 -28.71 10.59 -1.99
C VAL A 327 -29.50 11.23 -0.85
N CYS A 328 -29.84 12.52 -0.97
CA CYS A 328 -30.67 13.22 0.01
C CYS A 328 -32.06 12.59 0.17
N GLU A 329 -32.67 12.11 -0.93
CA GLU A 329 -33.94 11.36 -0.88
C GLU A 329 -33.79 10.05 -0.11
N ILE A 330 -32.74 9.25 -0.40
CA ILE A 330 -32.45 7.99 0.28
C ILE A 330 -32.22 8.22 1.79
N GLU A 331 -31.49 9.28 2.14
CA GLU A 331 -31.19 9.67 3.53
C GLU A 331 -32.31 10.51 4.19
N LYS A 332 -33.42 10.76 3.50
CA LYS A 332 -34.57 11.57 3.99
C LYS A 332 -34.19 12.97 4.47
N GLN A 333 -33.17 13.59 3.87
CA GLN A 333 -32.76 14.94 4.21
C GLN A 333 -33.80 15.95 3.72
N LYS A 334 -34.39 16.74 4.64
CA LYS A 334 -35.42 17.74 4.30
C LYS A 334 -34.90 18.88 3.42
N ILE A 335 -33.61 19.20 3.52
CA ILE A 335 -32.96 20.28 2.76
C ILE A 335 -31.66 19.70 2.20
N CYS A 336 -31.53 19.71 0.88
CA CYS A 336 -30.33 19.28 0.17
C CYS A 336 -29.69 20.51 -0.48
N THR A 337 -28.65 21.07 0.16
CA THR A 337 -27.92 22.23 -0.40
C THR A 337 -26.57 21.78 -0.93
N PHE A 338 -26.37 21.95 -2.23
CA PHE A 338 -25.17 21.52 -2.94
C PHE A 338 -24.55 22.70 -3.69
N LYS A 339 -23.22 22.76 -3.72
CA LYS A 339 -22.46 23.76 -4.49
C LYS A 339 -21.44 23.05 -5.36
N ARG A 340 -21.44 23.34 -6.65
CA ARG A 340 -20.56 22.74 -7.65
C ARG A 340 -19.17 23.39 -7.62
N SER A 341 -18.14 22.57 -7.55
CA SER A 341 -16.72 22.92 -7.57
C SER A 341 -15.98 22.40 -8.80
N GLY A 342 -16.55 21.43 -9.53
CA GLY A 342 -16.06 20.98 -10.84
C GLY A 342 -15.57 19.53 -10.89
N SER A 343 -15.37 18.87 -9.74
CA SER A 343 -15.06 17.43 -9.67
C SER A 343 -16.08 16.71 -8.79
N ALA A 344 -16.63 15.58 -9.26
CA ALA A 344 -17.67 14.83 -8.56
C ALA A 344 -17.27 14.39 -7.13
N LEU A 345 -16.02 13.96 -6.94
CA LEU A 345 -15.50 13.57 -5.62
C LEU A 345 -15.30 14.78 -4.69
N ASP A 346 -14.82 15.89 -5.24
CA ASP A 346 -14.63 17.13 -4.49
C ASP A 346 -15.98 17.67 -4.02
N ASP A 347 -16.94 17.66 -4.94
CA ASP A 347 -18.34 18.02 -4.78
C ASP A 347 -19.02 17.17 -3.69
N PHE A 348 -18.90 15.85 -3.76
CA PHE A 348 -19.40 14.94 -2.73
C PHE A 348 -18.75 15.21 -1.36
N THR A 349 -17.42 15.37 -1.34
CA THR A 349 -16.68 15.55 -0.09
C THR A 349 -16.99 16.90 0.56
N ASN A 350 -17.25 17.94 -0.23
CA ASN A 350 -17.68 19.25 0.28
C ASN A 350 -19.13 19.22 0.77
N PHE A 351 -19.99 18.46 0.11
CA PHE A 351 -21.37 18.24 0.54
C PHE A 351 -21.43 17.52 1.90
N TYR A 352 -20.71 16.40 2.06
CA TYR A 352 -20.77 15.58 3.28
C TYR A 352 -19.90 16.07 4.44
N PHE A 353 -18.82 16.78 4.16
CA PHE A 353 -17.86 17.22 5.17
C PHE A 353 -17.69 18.74 5.11
N PRO A 354 -18.68 19.53 5.55
CA PRO A 354 -18.62 21.00 5.48
C PRO A 354 -17.52 21.59 6.37
N LEU A 355 -17.20 20.95 7.50
CA LEU A 355 -16.08 21.31 8.36
C LEU A 355 -14.85 20.50 7.96
N LYS A 356 -13.73 21.17 7.70
CA LYS A 356 -12.45 20.51 7.45
C LYS A 356 -11.55 20.67 8.67
N THR A 357 -10.72 19.67 8.95
CA THR A 357 -9.66 19.80 9.95
C THR A 357 -8.42 20.42 9.31
N ALA A 358 -7.58 21.09 10.11
CA ALA A 358 -6.31 21.64 9.63
C ALA A 358 -5.38 20.55 9.05
N ASP A 359 -5.53 19.30 9.53
CA ASP A 359 -4.70 18.16 9.14
C ASP A 359 -5.20 17.41 7.88
N CYS A 360 -6.38 17.78 7.33
CA CYS A 360 -7.02 17.02 6.25
C CYS A 360 -7.47 17.93 5.10
N SER A 361 -6.63 18.08 4.08
CA SER A 361 -6.97 18.82 2.86
C SER A 361 -7.83 17.99 1.90
N LEU A 362 -8.68 18.66 1.12
CA LEU A 362 -9.54 18.02 0.11
C LEU A 362 -8.72 17.26 -0.94
N SER A 363 -7.68 17.90 -1.47
CA SER A 363 -6.74 17.29 -2.44
C SER A 363 -6.20 15.95 -1.96
N ARG A 364 -5.87 15.85 -0.68
CA ARG A 364 -5.34 14.63 -0.09
C ARG A 364 -6.39 13.53 0.05
N VAL A 365 -7.59 13.87 0.53
CA VAL A 365 -8.72 12.93 0.63
C VAL A 365 -9.04 12.32 -0.74
N VAL A 366 -9.03 13.16 -1.77
CA VAL A 366 -9.32 12.78 -3.16
C VAL A 366 -8.20 11.95 -3.77
N SER A 367 -6.93 12.35 -3.62
CA SER A 367 -5.77 11.55 -4.08
C SER A 367 -5.77 10.17 -3.43
N GLU A 368 -6.02 10.10 -2.12
CA GLU A 368 -6.05 8.81 -1.42
C GLU A 368 -7.21 7.92 -1.88
N LEU A 369 -8.41 8.46 -2.18
CA LEU A 369 -9.50 7.64 -2.74
C LEU A 369 -9.19 7.12 -4.15
N ARG A 370 -8.57 7.95 -5.00
CA ARG A 370 -8.21 7.61 -6.39
C ARG A 370 -7.08 6.58 -6.46
N GLU A 371 -6.07 6.73 -5.61
CA GLU A 371 -4.85 5.91 -5.67
C GLU A 371 -4.92 4.68 -4.75
N ARG A 372 -5.82 4.69 -3.77
CA ARG A 372 -5.90 3.69 -2.68
C ARG A 372 -7.37 3.44 -2.30
N PRO A 373 -8.22 3.07 -3.27
CA PRO A 373 -9.58 2.68 -2.93
C PRO A 373 -9.49 1.51 -1.96
N ILE A 374 -9.94 1.74 -0.72
CA ILE A 374 -9.99 0.74 0.36
C ILE A 374 -8.61 0.40 0.96
N ARG A 375 -7.97 1.39 1.60
CA ARG A 375 -7.03 1.17 2.71
C ARG A 375 -7.05 2.37 3.66
N TYR A 376 -7.44 2.15 4.91
CA TYR A 376 -7.36 3.05 6.07
C TYR A 376 -6.85 4.47 5.77
N ASN A 377 -7.79 5.42 5.63
CA ASN A 377 -7.46 6.82 5.39
C ASN A 377 -7.81 7.65 6.63
N PHE A 378 -6.76 8.12 7.31
CA PHE A 378 -6.85 8.97 8.49
C PHE A 378 -7.63 10.27 8.22
N CYS A 379 -7.54 10.85 7.02
CA CYS A 379 -8.30 12.05 6.66
C CYS A 379 -9.80 11.75 6.57
N TRP A 380 -10.19 10.65 5.91
CA TRP A 380 -11.58 10.20 5.92
C TRP A 380 -12.08 9.92 7.35
N LEU A 381 -11.24 9.32 8.20
CA LEU A 381 -11.52 9.14 9.62
C LEU A 381 -11.77 10.48 10.33
N LYS A 382 -10.83 11.42 10.29
CA LYS A 382 -10.94 12.68 11.02
C LYS A 382 -12.07 13.56 10.51
N LEU A 383 -12.28 13.58 9.20
CA LEU A 383 -13.43 14.27 8.61
C LEU A 383 -14.74 13.60 9.05
N PHE A 384 -14.79 12.27 9.10
CA PHE A 384 -15.93 11.56 9.70
C PHE A 384 -16.13 12.02 11.15
N GLU A 385 -15.16 11.86 12.05
CA GLU A 385 -15.28 12.27 13.47
C GLU A 385 -15.79 13.71 13.66
N VAL A 386 -15.31 14.66 12.85
CA VAL A 386 -15.63 16.09 13.00
C VAL A 386 -16.97 16.48 12.40
N ASN A 387 -17.39 15.83 11.32
CA ASN A 387 -18.63 16.18 10.63
C ASN A 387 -19.80 15.26 10.93
N HIS A 388 -19.56 14.16 11.62
CA HIS A 388 -20.58 13.14 11.75
C HIS A 388 -21.75 13.62 12.60
N LYS A 389 -22.91 13.64 11.96
CA LYS A 389 -24.23 13.72 12.58
C LYS A 389 -25.10 12.57 12.06
N GLU A 390 -24.65 11.32 12.06
CA GLU A 390 -25.61 10.26 11.76
C GLU A 390 -26.61 10.16 12.91
N ALA A 391 -27.88 10.40 12.57
CA ALA A 391 -28.97 9.72 13.21
C ALA A 391 -28.84 8.23 12.84
N TYR A 392 -28.76 7.38 13.87
CA TYR A 392 -28.86 5.94 13.72
C TYR A 392 -30.29 5.60 13.25
N GLY A 393 -30.49 5.46 11.94
CA GLY A 393 -31.71 4.92 11.37
C GLY A 393 -31.58 3.41 11.18
N ASP A 394 -32.45 2.63 11.81
CA ASP A 394 -32.67 1.24 11.41
C ASP A 394 -33.32 1.21 10.01
N ASP A 395 -33.20 0.10 9.29
CA ASP A 395 -33.91 -0.08 8.02
C ASP A 395 -35.40 0.21 8.19
N VAL A 396 -35.97 0.90 7.21
CA VAL A 396 -37.38 1.27 7.26
C VAL A 396 -38.22 0.18 6.64
N GLU A 397 -39.23 -0.23 7.38
CA GLU A 397 -40.25 -1.16 6.91
C GLU A 397 -41.14 -0.46 5.88
N LEU A 398 -41.31 -1.11 4.73
CA LEU A 398 -42.13 -0.63 3.63
C LEU A 398 -43.42 -1.46 3.53
N SER A 399 -44.47 -0.83 3.00
CA SER A 399 -45.66 -1.56 2.57
C SER A 399 -45.36 -2.42 1.35
N LEU A 400 -45.94 -3.62 1.29
CA LEU A 400 -45.85 -4.45 0.09
C LEU A 400 -46.58 -3.79 -1.09
N PRO A 401 -46.07 -3.95 -2.32
CA PRO A 401 -46.84 -3.60 -3.51
C PRO A 401 -48.16 -4.37 -3.55
N LYS A 402 -49.23 -3.75 -4.06
CA LYS A 402 -50.57 -4.37 -4.15
C LYS A 402 -50.56 -5.74 -4.83
N SER A 403 -49.67 -5.93 -5.81
CA SER A 403 -49.52 -7.19 -6.52
C SER A 403 -49.04 -8.33 -5.62
N PHE A 404 -48.40 -8.06 -4.49
CA PHE A 404 -47.90 -9.06 -3.53
C PHE A 404 -48.66 -9.03 -2.19
N GLU A 405 -49.87 -8.47 -2.16
CA GLU A 405 -50.69 -8.36 -0.94
C GLU A 405 -50.96 -9.73 -0.29
N SER A 406 -51.01 -10.80 -1.08
CA SER A 406 -51.15 -12.19 -0.60
C SER A 406 -49.99 -12.65 0.30
N LEU A 407 -48.86 -11.95 0.29
CA LEU A 407 -47.67 -12.22 1.09
C LEU A 407 -47.58 -11.38 2.38
N LYS A 408 -48.52 -10.47 2.66
CA LYS A 408 -48.43 -9.53 3.80
C LYS A 408 -48.24 -10.18 5.17
N ASP A 409 -48.78 -11.39 5.35
CA ASP A 409 -48.65 -12.13 6.60
C ASP A 409 -47.41 -13.04 6.64
N LYS A 410 -46.65 -13.09 5.54
CA LYS A 410 -45.48 -13.95 5.38
C LYS A 410 -44.17 -13.17 5.25
N VAL A 411 -44.22 -11.93 4.76
CA VAL A 411 -43.05 -11.14 4.36
C VAL A 411 -43.00 -9.81 5.11
N VAL A 412 -41.80 -9.44 5.55
CA VAL A 412 -41.43 -8.07 5.93
C VAL A 412 -40.55 -7.52 4.82
N LEU A 413 -40.89 -6.35 4.30
CA LEU A 413 -40.07 -5.64 3.34
C LEU A 413 -39.38 -4.47 4.03
N ARG A 414 -38.06 -4.37 3.90
CA ARG A 414 -37.25 -3.29 4.48
C ARG A 414 -36.37 -2.63 3.42
N GLN A 415 -36.14 -1.34 3.56
CA GLN A 415 -35.18 -0.58 2.75
C GLN A 415 -34.02 -0.13 3.64
N ILE A 416 -32.80 -0.35 3.16
CA ILE A 416 -31.59 0.16 3.79
C ILE A 416 -31.57 1.68 3.66
N GLU A 417 -31.55 2.38 4.79
CA GLU A 417 -31.34 3.83 4.81
C GLU A 417 -29.86 4.18 5.00
N ASN A 418 -29.16 3.36 5.78
CA ASN A 418 -27.76 3.58 6.09
C ASN A 418 -26.89 2.38 5.64
N ILE A 419 -26.04 2.64 4.64
CA ILE A 419 -25.08 1.65 4.11
C ILE A 419 -24.12 1.09 5.18
N VAL A 420 -23.91 1.82 6.29
CA VAL A 420 -23.07 1.42 7.44
C VAL A 420 -23.53 0.10 8.06
N HIS A 421 -24.84 -0.12 8.14
CA HIS A 421 -25.39 -1.29 8.83
C HIS A 421 -25.47 -2.53 7.96
N VAL A 422 -25.38 -2.39 6.63
CA VAL A 422 -25.54 -3.49 5.69
C VAL A 422 -24.54 -4.61 5.95
N ALA A 423 -23.26 -4.26 6.16
CA ALA A 423 -22.24 -5.25 6.48
C ALA A 423 -22.47 -5.89 7.86
N SER A 424 -22.75 -5.08 8.90
CA SER A 424 -22.97 -5.56 10.27
C SER A 424 -24.19 -6.47 10.40
N ASP A 425 -25.26 -6.16 9.67
CA ASP A 425 -26.53 -6.87 9.74
C ASP A 425 -26.56 -8.11 8.86
N TYR A 426 -26.03 -8.00 7.64
CA TYR A 426 -26.33 -8.97 6.59
C TYR A 426 -25.12 -9.71 6.05
N TYR A 427 -23.87 -9.21 6.21
CA TYR A 427 -22.71 -9.87 5.60
C TYR A 427 -22.55 -11.32 6.09
N CYS A 428 -22.46 -11.52 7.41
CA CYS A 428 -22.30 -12.85 7.97
C CYS A 428 -23.54 -13.72 7.81
N LEU A 429 -24.74 -13.12 7.78
CA LEU A 429 -25.96 -13.86 7.50
C LEU A 429 -26.02 -14.35 6.04
N ALA A 430 -25.63 -13.52 5.09
CA ALA A 430 -25.52 -13.86 3.67
C ALA A 430 -24.42 -14.90 3.42
N LYS A 431 -23.30 -14.80 4.14
CA LYS A 431 -22.21 -15.78 4.13
C LYS A 431 -22.69 -17.14 4.65
N HIS A 432 -23.36 -17.17 5.79
CA HIS A 432 -23.96 -18.39 6.36
C HIS A 432 -24.94 -19.06 5.39
N ASN A 433 -25.78 -18.26 4.72
CA ASN A 433 -26.73 -18.73 3.71
C ASN A 433 -26.07 -19.00 2.33
N ARG A 434 -24.74 -18.87 2.22
CA ARG A 434 -23.97 -19.11 1.00
C ARG A 434 -24.48 -18.34 -0.22
N LEU A 435 -24.99 -17.12 -0.02
CA LEU A 435 -25.59 -16.32 -1.09
C LEU A 435 -24.57 -15.87 -2.15
N PHE A 436 -23.30 -15.77 -1.78
CA PHE A 436 -22.22 -15.36 -2.67
C PHE A 436 -20.96 -16.20 -2.49
N ASN A 437 -20.06 -16.16 -3.48
CA ASN A 437 -18.72 -16.73 -3.35
C ASN A 437 -17.81 -15.81 -2.51
N GLU A 438 -17.33 -16.32 -1.38
CA GLU A 438 -16.50 -15.56 -0.42
C GLU A 438 -15.19 -15.03 -1.02
N LYS A 439 -14.66 -15.69 -2.05
CA LYS A 439 -13.45 -15.23 -2.75
C LYS A 439 -13.70 -13.97 -3.58
N ASP A 440 -14.94 -13.76 -4.00
CA ASP A 440 -15.32 -12.72 -4.96
C ASP A 440 -15.91 -11.49 -4.24
N LEU A 441 -16.45 -11.65 -3.03
CA LEU A 441 -17.06 -10.55 -2.27
C LEU A 441 -16.67 -10.57 -0.77
N ASN A 442 -15.70 -9.73 -0.41
CA ASN A 442 -15.28 -9.52 0.98
C ASN A 442 -16.19 -8.52 1.73
N ALA A 443 -16.01 -8.42 3.05
CA ALA A 443 -16.79 -7.50 3.87
C ALA A 443 -16.74 -6.04 3.39
N ALA A 444 -15.59 -5.55 2.91
CA ALA A 444 -15.41 -4.16 2.49
C ALA A 444 -16.23 -3.79 1.24
N LEU A 445 -16.42 -4.76 0.34
CA LEU A 445 -17.15 -4.57 -0.91
C LEU A 445 -18.64 -4.91 -0.78
N PHE A 446 -19.02 -5.71 0.22
CA PHE A 446 -20.38 -6.21 0.36
C PHE A 446 -21.48 -5.12 0.31
N PRO A 447 -21.40 -4.00 1.06
CA PRO A 447 -22.44 -2.96 1.01
C PRO A 447 -22.54 -2.25 -0.34
N LEU A 448 -21.48 -2.30 -1.15
CA LEU A 448 -21.37 -1.66 -2.46
C LEU A 448 -21.91 -2.53 -3.61
N SER A 449 -22.00 -3.85 -3.41
CA SER A 449 -22.26 -4.79 -4.50
C SER A 449 -23.66 -5.39 -4.46
N ILE A 450 -24.31 -5.38 -3.29
CA ILE A 450 -25.60 -6.03 -3.11
C ILE A 450 -26.74 -5.03 -3.31
N ARG A 451 -27.63 -5.30 -4.28
CA ARG A 451 -28.83 -4.50 -4.56
C ARG A 451 -30.04 -4.90 -3.72
N GLY A 452 -30.16 -6.19 -3.41
CA GLY A 452 -31.25 -6.77 -2.65
C GLY A 452 -30.86 -8.10 -2.03
N MET A 453 -31.58 -8.50 -0.98
CA MET A 453 -31.42 -9.79 -0.32
C MET A 453 -32.76 -10.27 0.22
N SER A 454 -32.90 -11.59 0.28
CA SER A 454 -34.03 -12.25 0.93
C SER A 454 -33.54 -13.32 1.89
N PHE A 455 -34.18 -13.39 3.06
CA PHE A 455 -33.85 -14.33 4.11
C PHE A 455 -35.12 -14.94 4.70
N SER A 456 -35.05 -16.23 5.03
CA SER A 456 -36.10 -16.90 5.81
C SER A 456 -35.77 -16.83 7.30
N ARG A 457 -36.79 -16.76 8.15
CA ARG A 457 -36.64 -16.84 9.60
C ARG A 457 -36.07 -18.19 10.05
N GLU A 458 -36.26 -19.23 9.25
CA GLU A 458 -35.65 -20.54 9.48
C GLU A 458 -34.12 -20.48 9.43
N SER A 459 -33.54 -19.68 8.52
CA SER A 459 -32.08 -19.50 8.45
C SER A 459 -31.47 -18.94 9.74
N LEU A 460 -32.23 -18.14 10.50
CA LEU A 460 -31.76 -17.59 11.78
C LEU A 460 -31.57 -18.66 12.86
N LYS A 461 -32.34 -19.76 12.81
CA LYS A 461 -32.24 -20.84 13.80
C LYS A 461 -30.85 -21.48 13.78
N THR A 462 -30.32 -21.73 12.59
CA THR A 462 -28.98 -22.33 12.41
C THR A 462 -27.87 -21.28 12.44
N TYR A 463 -28.17 -20.02 12.10
CA TYR A 463 -27.21 -18.93 12.13
C TYR A 463 -26.63 -18.68 13.53
N GLY A 464 -27.48 -18.68 14.56
CA GLY A 464 -27.04 -18.47 15.95
C GLY A 464 -26.03 -19.51 16.44
N ASP A 465 -26.15 -20.76 15.98
CA ASP A 465 -25.19 -21.82 16.28
C ASP A 465 -23.96 -21.75 15.39
N TRP A 466 -24.12 -21.42 14.10
CA TRP A 466 -23.01 -21.18 13.19
C TRP A 466 -22.08 -20.08 13.69
N LEU A 467 -22.60 -19.00 14.27
CA LEU A 467 -21.82 -17.91 14.87
C LEU A 467 -20.89 -18.37 16.00
N LYS A 468 -21.14 -19.54 16.62
CA LYS A 468 -20.28 -20.11 17.67
C LYS A 468 -19.12 -20.94 17.11
N THR A 469 -19.20 -21.35 15.84
CA THR A 469 -18.16 -22.11 15.13
C THR A 469 -16.94 -21.24 14.81
N ALA A 470 -15.85 -21.86 14.33
CA ALA A 470 -14.67 -21.13 13.88
C ALA A 470 -15.01 -20.18 12.71
N ASP A 471 -15.79 -20.63 11.75
CA ASP A 471 -16.16 -19.85 10.56
C ASP A 471 -17.01 -18.63 10.92
N GLY A 472 -18.00 -18.81 11.80
CA GLY A 472 -18.84 -17.72 12.30
C GLY A 472 -18.06 -16.68 13.11
N LYS A 473 -17.13 -17.12 13.97
CA LYS A 473 -16.22 -16.22 14.71
C LYS A 473 -15.29 -15.47 13.76
N ASN A 474 -14.76 -16.14 12.75
CA ASN A 474 -13.90 -15.54 11.73
C ASN A 474 -14.66 -14.48 10.93
N CYS A 475 -15.91 -14.75 10.55
CA CYS A 475 -16.75 -13.76 9.86
C CYS A 475 -17.00 -12.51 10.71
N ASN A 476 -17.34 -12.67 11.99
CA ASN A 476 -17.50 -11.54 12.90
C ASN A 476 -16.19 -10.78 13.10
N GLN A 477 -15.06 -11.48 13.19
CA GLN A 477 -13.75 -10.84 13.28
C GLN A 477 -13.39 -10.07 12.01
N GLU A 478 -13.75 -10.59 10.83
CA GLU A 478 -13.58 -9.89 9.55
C GLU A 478 -14.33 -8.56 9.52
N LEU A 479 -15.57 -8.53 10.02
CA LEU A 479 -16.35 -7.30 10.15
C LEU A 479 -15.72 -6.31 11.14
N ILE A 480 -15.29 -6.79 12.31
CA ILE A 480 -14.60 -5.98 13.32
C ILE A 480 -13.32 -5.41 12.72
N ASP A 481 -12.52 -6.23 12.05
CA ASP A 481 -11.29 -5.83 11.39
C ASP A 481 -11.49 -4.88 10.21
N THR A 482 -12.65 -4.92 9.54
CA THR A 482 -12.93 -4.10 8.36
C THR A 482 -13.60 -2.79 8.73
N TYR A 483 -14.66 -2.81 9.53
CA TYR A 483 -15.48 -1.63 9.82
C TYR A 483 -15.43 -1.15 11.27
N GLY A 484 -14.83 -1.92 12.19
CA GLY A 484 -14.81 -1.63 13.62
C GLY A 484 -16.13 -1.92 14.31
N VAL A 485 -17.05 -2.59 13.62
CA VAL A 485 -18.33 -3.03 14.13
C VAL A 485 -18.44 -4.55 13.98
N GLY A 486 -18.96 -5.20 15.01
CA GLY A 486 -19.30 -6.62 14.94
C GLY A 486 -20.66 -6.85 14.29
N ILE A 487 -21.07 -8.13 14.26
CA ILE A 487 -22.41 -8.53 13.83
C ILE A 487 -23.51 -7.90 14.69
N ASN A 488 -24.66 -7.62 14.09
CA ASN A 488 -25.84 -7.23 14.84
C ASN A 488 -26.48 -8.43 15.56
N LYS A 489 -26.37 -8.43 16.90
CA LYS A 489 -26.92 -9.48 17.76
C LYS A 489 -28.45 -9.49 17.85
N LYS A 490 -29.14 -8.47 17.32
CA LYS A 490 -30.60 -8.31 17.36
C LYS A 490 -31.23 -8.43 15.96
N ILE A 491 -30.56 -9.12 15.03
CA ILE A 491 -31.04 -9.30 13.65
C ILE A 491 -32.42 -9.99 13.60
N ASP A 492 -32.74 -10.82 14.60
CA ASP A 492 -34.03 -11.48 14.78
C ASP A 492 -35.19 -10.48 14.89
N LYS A 493 -34.96 -9.30 15.48
CA LYS A 493 -35.97 -8.25 15.61
C LYS A 493 -36.38 -7.65 14.27
N LYS A 494 -35.53 -7.77 13.25
CA LYS A 494 -35.86 -7.32 11.88
C LYS A 494 -36.85 -8.25 11.17
N PHE A 495 -37.01 -9.48 11.66
CA PHE A 495 -37.96 -10.47 11.16
C PHE A 495 -39.23 -10.40 12.01
N THR A 496 -40.20 -9.54 11.67
CA THR A 496 -41.54 -9.58 12.28
C THR A 496 -42.45 -10.66 11.68
N LYS A 497 -42.09 -11.18 10.48
CA LYS A 497 -42.75 -12.29 9.77
C LYS A 497 -41.73 -13.39 9.42
N ASN A 498 -42.17 -14.39 8.65
CA ASN A 498 -41.36 -15.57 8.31
C ASN A 498 -40.28 -15.32 7.26
N ASN A 499 -40.41 -14.29 6.43
CA ASN A 499 -39.41 -13.90 5.44
C ASN A 499 -39.10 -12.42 5.60
N LEU A 500 -37.83 -12.07 5.45
CA LEU A 500 -37.34 -10.71 5.40
C LEU A 500 -36.78 -10.45 4.00
N ILE A 501 -37.24 -9.38 3.38
CA ILE A 501 -36.66 -8.84 2.15
C ILE A 501 -36.04 -7.50 2.48
N VAL A 502 -34.84 -7.29 1.96
CA VAL A 502 -34.08 -6.05 2.13
C VAL A 502 -33.68 -5.53 0.76
N VAL A 503 -33.95 -4.26 0.49
CA VAL A 503 -33.50 -3.57 -0.72
C VAL A 503 -32.45 -2.52 -0.36
N ASN A 504 -31.37 -2.46 -1.14
CA ASN A 504 -30.27 -1.54 -0.97
C ASN A 504 -30.32 -0.42 -2.03
N PRO A 505 -30.94 0.73 -1.73
CA PRO A 505 -31.04 1.83 -2.68
C PRO A 505 -29.67 2.43 -3.03
N TRP A 506 -28.68 2.32 -2.15
CA TRP A 506 -27.34 2.86 -2.39
C TRP A 506 -26.63 2.18 -3.55
N THR A 507 -26.58 0.85 -3.56
CA THR A 507 -25.96 0.11 -4.67
C THR A 507 -26.69 0.37 -6.00
N ILE A 508 -28.02 0.50 -5.95
CA ILE A 508 -28.84 0.75 -7.14
C ILE A 508 -28.56 2.14 -7.72
N LEU A 509 -28.29 3.14 -6.87
CA LEU A 509 -27.88 4.47 -7.30
C LEU A 509 -26.59 4.48 -8.12
N GLY A 510 -25.70 3.50 -7.92
CA GLY A 510 -24.46 3.39 -8.70
C GLY A 510 -24.68 3.26 -10.22
N ASP A 511 -25.88 2.86 -10.66
CA ASP A 511 -26.25 2.76 -12.08
C ASP A 511 -26.68 4.11 -12.70
N GLY A 512 -26.69 5.20 -11.92
CA GLY A 512 -27.19 6.51 -12.32
C GLY A 512 -28.64 6.75 -11.92
N THR A 513 -29.06 8.02 -11.95
CA THR A 513 -30.41 8.42 -11.54
C THR A 513 -31.47 8.08 -12.57
N ASP A 514 -31.11 8.03 -13.86
CA ASP A 514 -32.06 7.84 -14.96
C ASP A 514 -32.68 6.44 -14.96
N HIS A 515 -31.93 5.44 -14.49
CA HIS A 515 -32.38 4.05 -14.40
C HIS A 515 -32.79 3.64 -12.97
N TYR A 516 -32.65 4.53 -11.99
CA TYR A 516 -32.84 4.21 -10.59
C TYR A 516 -34.22 3.61 -10.29
N ASP A 517 -35.31 4.30 -10.68
CA ASP A 517 -36.67 3.85 -10.32
C ASP A 517 -37.06 2.55 -11.02
N LEU A 518 -36.51 2.28 -12.21
CA LEU A 518 -36.69 1.01 -12.90
C LEU A 518 -35.92 -0.11 -12.20
N ASN A 519 -34.64 0.11 -11.92
CA ASN A 519 -33.78 -0.89 -11.29
C ASN A 519 -34.23 -1.18 -9.85
N TYR A 520 -34.68 -0.16 -9.12
CA TYR A 520 -35.28 -0.30 -7.80
C TYR A 520 -36.51 -1.21 -7.84
N ARG A 521 -37.45 -0.98 -8.78
CA ARG A 521 -38.64 -1.82 -8.94
C ARG A 521 -38.28 -3.25 -9.34
N LYS A 522 -37.35 -3.43 -10.29
CA LYS A 522 -36.88 -4.75 -10.70
C LYS A 522 -36.26 -5.52 -9.53
N THR A 523 -35.35 -4.90 -8.78
CA THR A 523 -34.75 -5.52 -7.59
C THR A 523 -35.81 -5.86 -6.55
N LEU A 524 -36.74 -4.96 -6.25
CA LEU A 524 -37.82 -5.23 -5.32
C LEU A 524 -38.67 -6.44 -5.76
N GLN A 525 -39.05 -6.48 -7.03
CA GLN A 525 -39.85 -7.58 -7.59
C GLN A 525 -39.07 -8.90 -7.55
N HIS A 526 -37.79 -8.87 -7.92
CA HIS A 526 -36.89 -10.02 -7.87
C HIS A 526 -36.84 -10.62 -6.45
N GLU A 527 -36.63 -9.79 -5.42
CA GLU A 527 -36.60 -10.29 -4.05
C GLU A 527 -37.97 -10.77 -3.53
N LEU A 528 -39.08 -10.17 -3.99
CA LEU A 528 -40.42 -10.65 -3.67
C LEU A 528 -40.72 -12.00 -4.30
N LEU A 529 -40.20 -12.26 -5.50
CA LEU A 529 -40.30 -13.57 -6.16
C LEU A 529 -39.52 -14.66 -5.39
N HIS A 530 -38.44 -14.31 -4.67
CA HIS A 530 -37.81 -15.23 -3.73
C HIS A 530 -38.79 -15.70 -2.64
N ALA A 531 -39.57 -14.79 -2.07
CA ALA A 531 -40.59 -15.16 -1.08
C ALA A 531 -41.74 -15.99 -1.69
N VAL A 532 -42.15 -15.71 -2.93
CA VAL A 532 -43.13 -16.54 -3.66
C VAL A 532 -42.58 -17.97 -3.82
N PHE A 533 -41.36 -18.09 -4.34
CA PHE A 533 -40.68 -19.38 -4.51
C PHE A 533 -40.59 -20.15 -3.18
N SER A 534 -40.15 -19.51 -2.10
CA SER A 534 -40.01 -20.17 -0.80
C SER A 534 -41.36 -20.60 -0.19
N THR A 535 -42.45 -19.87 -0.47
CA THR A 535 -43.75 -20.11 0.19
C THR A 535 -44.74 -20.94 -0.64
N ASP A 536 -44.53 -21.07 -1.95
CA ASP A 536 -45.39 -21.85 -2.85
C ASP A 536 -44.65 -23.06 -3.43
N LYS A 537 -45.05 -24.27 -2.99
CA LYS A 537 -44.47 -25.52 -3.47
C LYS A 537 -44.67 -25.71 -4.98
N LYS A 538 -45.81 -25.29 -5.54
CA LYS A 538 -46.08 -25.44 -6.98
C LYS A 538 -45.11 -24.60 -7.81
N LYS A 539 -44.73 -23.41 -7.33
CA LYS A 539 -43.75 -22.55 -8.00
C LYS A 539 -42.34 -23.14 -7.96
N ARG A 540 -41.96 -23.81 -6.87
CA ARG A 540 -40.68 -24.55 -6.81
C ARG A 540 -40.64 -25.72 -7.79
N GLU A 541 -41.71 -26.51 -7.83
CA GLU A 541 -41.84 -27.63 -8.77
C GLU A 541 -41.83 -27.13 -10.22
N GLN A 542 -42.50 -26.01 -10.50
CA GLN A 542 -42.48 -25.33 -11.79
C GLN A 542 -41.06 -24.88 -12.17
N ALA A 543 -40.35 -24.15 -11.30
CA ALA A 543 -39.00 -23.67 -11.56
C ALA A 543 -38.03 -24.83 -11.85
N LYS A 544 -38.13 -25.92 -11.07
CA LYS A 544 -37.34 -27.13 -11.29
C LYS A 544 -37.63 -27.77 -12.65
N SER A 545 -38.91 -27.94 -13.00
CA SER A 545 -39.30 -28.47 -14.30
C SER A 545 -38.80 -27.62 -15.46
N GLU A 546 -38.91 -26.30 -15.33
CA GLU A 546 -38.48 -25.37 -16.37
C GLU A 546 -36.96 -25.30 -16.49
N TRP A 547 -36.23 -25.35 -15.37
CA TRP A 547 -34.77 -25.40 -15.36
C TRP A 547 -34.26 -26.69 -16.03
N SER A 548 -34.83 -27.84 -15.66
CA SER A 548 -34.48 -29.14 -16.24
C SER A 548 -34.83 -29.25 -17.74
N ALA A 549 -35.74 -28.42 -18.25
CA ALA A 549 -36.10 -28.37 -19.67
C ALA A 549 -35.14 -27.51 -20.51
N LEU A 550 -34.31 -26.67 -19.88
CA LEU A 550 -33.29 -25.88 -20.59
C LEU A 550 -32.18 -26.79 -21.14
N SER A 551 -31.63 -26.41 -22.29
CA SER A 551 -30.41 -27.03 -22.80
C SER A 551 -29.21 -26.72 -21.90
N GLU A 552 -28.18 -27.58 -21.95
CA GLU A 552 -26.93 -27.38 -21.19
C GLU A 552 -26.30 -26.01 -21.48
N LYS A 553 -26.35 -25.56 -22.74
CA LYS A 553 -25.86 -24.25 -23.16
C LYS A 553 -26.61 -23.09 -22.50
N GLU A 554 -27.94 -23.19 -22.38
CA GLU A 554 -28.77 -22.17 -21.72
C GLU A 554 -28.50 -22.13 -20.21
N GLN A 555 -28.39 -23.30 -19.58
CA GLN A 555 -28.05 -23.41 -18.17
C GLN A 555 -26.66 -22.81 -17.87
N GLU A 556 -25.66 -23.11 -18.70
CA GLU A 556 -24.33 -22.50 -18.57
C GLU A 556 -24.36 -20.99 -18.79
N SER A 557 -25.10 -20.52 -19.80
CA SER A 557 -25.22 -19.09 -20.09
C SER A 557 -25.81 -18.33 -18.91
N PHE A 558 -26.84 -18.89 -18.26
CA PHE A 558 -27.43 -18.32 -17.07
C PHE A 558 -26.43 -18.25 -15.91
N LYS A 559 -25.68 -19.34 -15.65
CA LYS A 559 -24.65 -19.36 -14.60
C LYS A 559 -23.52 -18.38 -14.86
N LYS A 560 -23.06 -18.26 -16.10
CA LYS A 560 -22.01 -17.33 -16.54
C LYS A 560 -22.44 -15.86 -16.43
N ALA A 561 -23.73 -15.57 -16.63
CA ALA A 561 -24.27 -14.22 -16.49
C ALA A 561 -24.32 -13.73 -15.04
N HIS A 562 -24.30 -14.64 -14.05
CA HIS A 562 -24.42 -14.30 -12.63
C HIS A 562 -23.33 -15.00 -11.78
N PRO A 563 -22.04 -14.70 -12.01
CA PRO A 563 -20.92 -15.45 -11.44
C PRO A 563 -20.75 -15.26 -9.92
N SER A 564 -21.39 -14.25 -9.32
CA SER A 564 -21.29 -13.94 -7.90
C SER A 564 -22.07 -14.92 -7.00
N TYR A 565 -23.05 -15.64 -7.55
CA TYR A 565 -23.88 -16.58 -6.78
C TYR A 565 -23.25 -17.96 -6.67
N ASN A 566 -23.51 -18.63 -5.55
CA ASN A 566 -23.10 -20.02 -5.35
C ASN A 566 -24.11 -21.01 -5.93
N PHE A 567 -24.11 -21.18 -7.26
CA PHE A 567 -24.98 -22.13 -7.96
C PHE A 567 -24.60 -23.62 -7.78
N ALA A 568 -23.67 -23.94 -6.88
CA ALA A 568 -23.48 -25.32 -6.42
C ALA A 568 -24.62 -25.77 -5.49
N ASP A 569 -25.34 -24.82 -4.89
CA ASP A 569 -26.56 -25.08 -4.14
C ASP A 569 -27.78 -25.05 -5.09
N GLU A 570 -28.49 -26.18 -5.21
CA GLU A 570 -29.64 -26.32 -6.13
C GLU A 570 -30.79 -25.39 -5.74
N ASP A 571 -31.01 -25.13 -4.44
CA ASP A 571 -32.10 -24.24 -4.00
C ASP A 571 -31.81 -22.80 -4.41
N ILE A 572 -30.57 -22.33 -4.23
CA ILE A 572 -30.13 -21.01 -4.69
C ILE A 572 -30.28 -20.91 -6.21
N LEU A 573 -29.78 -21.89 -6.96
CA LEU A 573 -29.88 -21.90 -8.42
C LEU A 573 -31.33 -21.79 -8.91
N LEU A 574 -32.23 -22.63 -8.40
CA LEU A 574 -33.63 -22.65 -8.82
C LEU A 574 -34.38 -21.39 -8.40
N ARG A 575 -34.06 -20.86 -7.21
CA ARG A 575 -34.66 -19.63 -6.69
C ARG A 575 -34.26 -18.41 -7.53
N GLU A 576 -32.98 -18.21 -7.78
CA GLU A 576 -32.48 -17.09 -8.60
C GLU A 576 -32.98 -17.22 -10.05
N TYR A 577 -32.96 -18.43 -10.62
CA TYR A 577 -33.52 -18.68 -11.96
C TYR A 577 -34.99 -18.28 -12.06
N PHE A 578 -35.81 -18.71 -11.09
CA PHE A 578 -37.23 -18.35 -11.04
C PHE A 578 -37.40 -16.82 -10.99
N SER A 579 -36.66 -16.13 -10.12
CA SER A 579 -36.78 -14.68 -9.99
C SER A 579 -36.35 -13.93 -11.24
N TYR A 580 -35.18 -14.23 -11.81
CA TYR A 580 -34.72 -13.58 -13.06
C TYR A 580 -35.64 -13.84 -14.23
N LYS A 581 -36.26 -15.01 -14.31
CA LYS A 581 -37.22 -15.34 -15.37
C LYS A 581 -38.49 -14.48 -15.29
N TYR A 582 -38.92 -14.12 -14.08
CA TYR A 582 -40.22 -13.50 -13.83
C TYR A 582 -40.17 -12.08 -13.26
N GLU A 583 -38.99 -11.51 -13.01
CA GLU A 583 -38.82 -10.15 -12.47
C GLU A 583 -39.38 -9.05 -13.39
N SER A 584 -39.62 -9.36 -14.67
CA SER A 584 -40.24 -8.45 -15.63
C SER A 584 -41.73 -8.76 -15.89
N SER A 585 -42.31 -9.75 -15.21
CA SER A 585 -43.70 -10.20 -15.40
C SER A 585 -44.58 -9.76 -14.23
N GLU A 586 -45.46 -8.78 -14.45
CA GLU A 586 -46.45 -8.36 -13.44
C GLU A 586 -47.53 -9.43 -13.17
N ALA A 587 -47.70 -10.38 -14.10
CA ALA A 587 -48.80 -11.36 -14.08
C ALA A 587 -48.66 -12.46 -13.02
N LEU A 588 -47.43 -12.74 -12.55
CA LEU A 588 -47.13 -13.83 -11.59
C LEU A 588 -47.10 -13.40 -10.12
N ALA A 589 -47.24 -12.10 -9.86
CA ALA A 589 -47.37 -11.58 -8.51
C ALA A 589 -48.78 -11.82 -7.92
N LYS A 590 -49.81 -11.91 -8.79
CA LYS A 590 -51.17 -12.33 -8.43
C LYS A 590 -51.27 -13.84 -8.28
#